data_AF-A0A7C5K0X2-F1
#
_entry.id   AF-A0A7C5K0X2-F1
#
_cell.length_a   1.000
_cell.length_b   1.000
_cell.length_c   1.000
_cell.angle_alpha   90.00
_cell.angle_beta   90.00
_cell.angle_gamma   90.00
#
_symmetry.space_group_name_H-M   'P 1'
#
loop_
_entity.id
_entity.type
_entity.pdbx_description
1 polymer ?
#
loop_
_entity_poly.entity_id
_entity_poly.type
_entity_poly.pdbx_seq_one_letter_code
_entity_poly.pdbx_strand_id
1 'polypeptide(L)' 'MSESSTEKKGGERKTRWGIAHIYSSYNNTIIHITDITGSESIARVSGGM' A
#
# COMPACT_ATOMS: atom_id res chain seq x y z
N MET A 1 42.40 -13.90 11.36
CA MET A 1 41.65 -12.63 11.39
C MET A 1 41.06 -12.46 10.00
N SER A 2 39.81 -12.87 9.73
CA SER A 2 38.55 -12.20 10.16
C SER A 2 38.50 -10.77 9.59
N GLU A 3 37.58 -10.36 8.73
CA GLU A 3 36.29 -10.91 8.30
C GLU A 3 36.02 -10.52 6.84
N SER A 4 35.44 -11.45 6.08
CA SER A 4 34.73 -11.14 4.84
C SER A 4 33.47 -10.36 5.18
N SER A 5 33.41 -9.10 4.76
CA SER A 5 32.24 -8.23 4.85
C SER A 5 31.10 -8.77 3.98
N THR A 6 30.25 -9.60 4.58
CA THR A 6 29.06 -10.17 3.94
C THR A 6 28.02 -9.07 3.74
N GLU A 7 27.92 -8.57 2.51
CA GLU A 7 26.91 -7.62 2.08
C GLU A 7 25.53 -8.29 2.15
N LYS A 8 24.75 -7.99 3.21
CA LYS A 8 23.36 -8.42 3.32
C LYS A 8 22.56 -7.74 2.21
N LYS A 9 22.36 -8.44 1.09
CA LYS A 9 21.28 -8.13 0.14
C LYS A 9 19.96 -8.26 0.90
N GLY A 10 19.45 -7.13 1.38
CA GLY A 10 18.12 -7.03 1.96
C GLY A 10 17.13 -7.58 0.95
N GLY A 11 16.41 -8.65 1.34
CA GLY A 11 15.48 -9.34 0.45
C GLY A 11 14.53 -8.35 -0.20
N GLU A 12 14.41 -8.42 -1.53
CA GLU A 12 13.45 -7.65 -2.30
C GLU A 12 12.06 -7.92 -1.76
N ARG A 13 11.54 -7.01 -0.93
CA ARG A 13 10.13 -7.02 -0.56
C ARG A 13 9.36 -6.78 -1.86
N LYS A 14 8.68 -7.80 -2.37
CA LYS A 14 7.79 -7.68 -3.52
C LYS A 14 6.80 -6.56 -3.25
N THR A 15 7.00 -5.42 -3.88
CA THR A 15 6.05 -4.31 -3.86
C THR A 15 4.78 -4.79 -4.53
N ARG A 16 3.69 -4.89 -3.77
CA ARG A 16 2.36 -5.19 -4.31
C ARG A 16 1.71 -3.87 -4.71
N TRP A 17 1.16 -3.82 -5.92
CA TRP A 17 0.45 -2.65 -6.43
C TRP A 17 -1.05 -2.85 -6.33
N GLY A 18 -1.77 -1.75 -6.14
CA GLY A 18 -3.23 -1.71 -6.06
C GLY A 18 -3.74 -0.36 -6.52
N ILE A 19 -5.07 -0.22 -6.58
CA ILE A 19 -5.75 0.97 -7.05
C ILE A 19 -6.31 1.73 -5.84
N ALA A 20 -6.07 3.03 -5.78
CA ALA A 20 -6.62 3.91 -4.74
C ALA A 20 -7.72 4.78 -5.34
N HIS A 21 -8.96 4.52 -4.92
CA HIS A 21 -10.12 5.35 -5.23
C HIS A 21 -10.26 6.42 -4.16
N ILE A 22 -10.04 7.68 -4.55
CA ILE A 22 -10.16 8.84 -3.66
C ILE A 22 -11.38 9.63 -4.08
N TYR A 23 -12.39 9.65 -3.21
CA TYR A 23 -13.57 10.48 -3.36
C TYR A 23 -13.50 11.62 -2.36
N SER A 24 -13.34 12.85 -2.85
CA SER A 24 -13.32 14.05 -2.00
C SER A 24 -14.51 14.95 -2.33
N SER A 25 -15.40 15.11 -1.36
CA SER A 25 -16.49 16.08 -1.38
C SER A 25 -16.21 17.19 -0.38
N TYR A 26 -17.08 18.22 -0.35
CA TYR A 26 -16.97 19.31 0.62
C TYR A 26 -17.11 18.88 2.08
N ASN A 27 -17.77 17.74 2.33
CA ASN A 27 -18.11 17.28 3.67
C ASN A 27 -17.34 16.02 4.09
N ASN A 28 -16.68 15.32 3.16
CA ASN A 28 -15.94 14.11 3.50
C ASN A 28 -14.88 13.76 2.46
N THR A 29 -13.85 13.05 2.90
CA THR A 29 -12.88 12.40 2.02
C THR A 29 -12.96 10.91 2.28
N ILE A 30 -13.27 10.12 1.27
CA ILE A 30 -13.33 8.66 1.35
C ILE A 30 -12.20 8.10 0.51
N ILE A 31 -11.38 7.26 1.12
CA ILE A 31 -10.30 6.54 0.45
C ILE A 31 -10.67 5.06 0.47
N HIS A 32 -10.72 4.46 -0.70
CA HIS A 32 -11.02 3.04 -0.89
C HIS A 32 -9.93 2.41 -1.75
N ILE A 33 -9.23 1.44 -1.19
CA ILE A 33 -8.12 0.74 -1.84
C ILE A 33 -8.63 -0.62 -2.29
N THR A 34 -8.45 -0.91 -3.57
CA THR A 34 -8.81 -2.17 -4.21
C THR A 34 -7.59 -2.82 -4.86
N ASP A 35 -7.71 -4.11 -5.15
CA ASP A 35 -6.76 -4.81 -6.01
C ASP A 35 -6.87 -4.32 -7.47
N ILE A 36 -5.97 -4.77 -8.34
CA ILE A 36 -5.98 -4.36 -9.76
C ILE A 36 -7.26 -4.76 -10.51
N THR A 37 -7.97 -5.78 -10.05
CA THR A 37 -9.25 -6.20 -10.65
C THR A 37 -10.43 -5.36 -10.15
N GLY A 38 -10.23 -4.57 -9.09
CA GLY A 38 -11.29 -3.78 -8.46
C GLY A 38 -12.34 -4.62 -7.72
N SER A 39 -12.20 -5.94 -7.69
CA SER A 39 -13.18 -6.86 -7.10
C SER A 39 -12.96 -7.06 -5.61
N GLU A 40 -11.71 -6.96 -5.16
CA GLU A 40 -11.34 -7.15 -3.76
C GLU A 40 -11.03 -5.81 -3.09
N SER A 41 -11.73 -5.53 -2.00
CA SER A 41 -11.51 -4.34 -1.17
C SER A 41 -10.46 -4.64 -0.11
N ILE A 42 -9.32 -3.95 -0.17
CA ILE A 42 -8.20 -4.14 0.76
C ILE A 42 -8.40 -3.27 2.00
N ALA A 43 -8.73 -2.00 1.81
CA ALA A 43 -8.91 -1.05 2.90
C ALA A 43 -9.89 0.06 2.50
N ARG A 44 -10.67 0.54 3.46
CA ARG A 44 -11.58 1.68 3.29
C ARG A 44 -11.52 2.56 4.52
N VAL A 45 -11.31 3.85 4.32
CA VAL A 45 -11.28 4.86 5.38
C VAL A 45 -12.04 6.10 4.92
N SER A 46 -12.58 6.87 5.87
CA SER A 46 -13.16 8.18 5.58
C SER A 46 -12.63 9.24 6.53
N GLY A 47 -12.69 10.51 6.15
CA GLY A 47 -12.18 11.63 6.93
C GLY A 47 -12.88 11.83 8.28
N GLY A 48 -14.06 11.22 8.47
CA GLY A 48 -14.77 11.21 9.74
C GLY A 48 -14.73 9.88 10.51
N MET A 49 -13.89 8.91 10.10
CA MET A 49 -13.79 7.57 10.71
C MET A 49 -12.58 7.43 11.63
#